data_AF-A0A414K4F1-F1
#
_entry.id   AF-A0A414K4F1-F1
#
_cell.length_a   1.000
_cell.length_b   1.000
_cell.length_c   1.000
_cell.angle_alpha   90.00
_cell.angle_beta   90.00
_cell.angle_gamma   90.00
#
_symmetry.space_group_name_H-M   'P 1'
#
loop_
_entity.id
_entity.type
_entity.pdbx_description
1 polymer ?
#
loop_
_entity_poly.entity_id
_entity_poly.type
_entity_poly.pdbx_seq_one_letter_code
_entity_poly.pdbx_strand_id
1 'polypeptide(L)'
;MDKIFESIEEWMRNLLTGMVSSNLTNMFTDVNEKTGDIASQVGQTPQGWNSSIFSLIQNLSDSVIVPIAGMIITFVLCYELISMLTEKNNMHDIDTWMFFKYFFKMWIAVWFVSNAFTITMAIFDVGQNVVNRAAGVINQQTAINIDSVITSMETAMESMEIGELIILAL
;
A
#
# COMPACT_ATOMS: atom_id res chain seq x y z
N MET A 1 -0.26 -29.41 55.38
CA MET A 1 -0.75 -28.18 54.73
C MET A 1 -0.09 -27.99 53.37
N ASP A 2 1.17 -28.38 53.23
CA ASP A 2 1.94 -28.26 51.98
C ASP A 2 1.28 -28.93 50.77
N LYS A 3 0.78 -30.17 50.88
CA LYS A 3 0.09 -30.85 49.76
C LYS A 3 -1.14 -30.11 49.23
N ILE A 4 -1.88 -29.41 50.08
CA ILE A 4 -3.09 -28.68 49.67
C ILE A 4 -2.68 -27.39 48.94
N PHE A 5 -1.68 -26.67 49.47
CA PHE A 5 -1.15 -25.47 48.81
C PHE A 5 -0.50 -25.79 47.47
N GLU A 6 0.29 -26.86 47.39
CA GLU A 6 0.93 -27.33 46.15
C GLU A 6 -0.12 -27.74 45.09
N SER A 7 -1.18 -28.45 45.49
CA SER A 7 -2.28 -28.82 44.59
C SER A 7 -3.07 -27.60 44.08
N ILE A 8 -3.23 -26.56 44.92
CA ILE A 8 -3.91 -25.31 44.54
C ILE A 8 -3.04 -24.49 43.59
N GLU A 9 -1.73 -24.44 43.84
CA GLU A 9 -0.76 -23.77 42.97
C GLU A 9 -0.73 -24.40 41.57
N GLU A 10 -0.64 -25.73 41.50
CA GLU A 10 -0.68 -26.46 40.23
C GLU A 10 -2.01 -26.26 39.48
N TRP A 11 -3.13 -26.28 40.20
CA TRP A 11 -4.45 -25.96 39.62
C TRP A 11 -4.52 -24.53 39.07
N MET A 12 -4.07 -23.54 39.84
CA MET A 12 -4.06 -22.13 39.41
C MET A 12 -3.14 -21.89 38.21
N ARG A 13 -1.96 -22.52 38.20
CA ARG A 13 -1.03 -22.45 37.07
C ARG A 13 -1.66 -22.98 35.80
N ASN A 14 -2.26 -24.17 35.85
CA ASN A 14 -2.94 -24.76 34.70
C ASN A 14 -4.10 -23.88 34.20
N LEU A 15 -4.88 -23.28 35.11
CA LEU A 15 -5.95 -22.35 34.75
C LEU A 15 -5.42 -21.11 34.02
N LEU A 16 -4.41 -20.44 34.59
CA LEU A 16 -3.84 -19.20 34.05
C LEU A 16 -3.12 -19.45 32.73
N THR A 17 -2.30 -20.49 32.65
CA THR A 17 -1.63 -20.92 31.42
C THR A 17 -2.66 -21.25 30.33
N GLY A 18 -3.75 -21.94 30.67
CA GLY A 18 -4.85 -22.20 29.73
C GLY A 18 -5.55 -20.93 29.24
N MET A 19 -5.77 -19.94 30.13
CA MET A 19 -6.35 -18.65 29.76
C MET A 19 -5.44 -17.85 28.81
N VAL A 20 -4.15 -17.74 29.15
CA VAL A 20 -3.16 -17.01 28.34
C VAL A 20 -2.97 -17.69 26.98
N SER A 21 -2.80 -19.02 26.96
CA SER A 21 -2.65 -19.82 25.73
C SER A 21 -3.85 -19.63 24.80
N SER A 22 -5.07 -19.66 25.34
CA SER A 22 -6.30 -19.39 24.58
C SER A 22 -6.37 -17.96 24.02
N ASN A 23 -6.05 -16.95 24.85
CA ASN A 23 -6.05 -15.55 24.41
C ASN A 23 -5.03 -15.30 23.28
N LEU A 24 -3.79 -15.77 23.48
CA LEU A 24 -2.72 -15.64 22.50
C LEU A 24 -3.01 -16.42 21.21
N THR A 25 -3.61 -17.61 21.31
CA THR A 25 -4.08 -18.38 20.14
C THR A 25 -5.06 -17.57 19.31
N ASN A 26 -6.07 -16.98 19.96
CA ASN A 26 -7.07 -16.15 19.28
C ASN A 26 -6.41 -14.91 18.66
N MET A 27 -5.53 -14.23 19.39
CA MET A 27 -4.82 -13.05 18.88
C MET A 27 -3.94 -13.38 17.67
N PHE A 28 -3.17 -14.46 17.70
CA PHE A 28 -2.33 -14.86 16.56
C PHE A 28 -3.16 -15.34 15.37
N THR A 29 -4.30 -15.99 15.62
CA THR A 29 -5.27 -16.33 14.57
C THR A 29 -5.82 -15.07 13.91
N ASP A 30 -6.30 -14.12 14.71
CA ASP A 30 -6.82 -12.84 14.24
C ASP A 30 -5.76 -12.05 13.46
N VAL A 31 -4.50 -12.04 13.94
CA VAL A 31 -3.39 -11.38 13.23
C VAL A 31 -3.15 -12.03 11.86
N ASN A 32 -3.14 -13.36 11.78
CA ASN A 32 -2.98 -14.07 10.51
C ASN A 32 -4.14 -13.76 9.54
N GLU A 33 -5.38 -13.82 10.02
CA GLU A 33 -6.57 -13.50 9.22
C GLU A 33 -6.55 -12.05 8.72
N LYS A 34 -6.34 -11.08 9.62
CA LYS A 34 -6.28 -9.66 9.24
C LYS A 34 -5.12 -9.34 8.32
N THR A 35 -3.97 -9.98 8.49
CA THR A 35 -2.84 -9.82 7.59
C THR A 35 -3.16 -10.35 6.18
N GLY A 36 -3.86 -11.49 6.09
CA GLY A 36 -4.37 -12.03 4.82
C GLY A 36 -5.40 -11.11 4.15
N ASP A 37 -6.36 -10.60 4.94
CA ASP A 37 -7.37 -9.65 4.47
C ASP A 37 -6.73 -8.37 3.93
N ILE A 38 -5.76 -7.80 4.65
CA ILE A 38 -5.03 -6.60 4.23
C ILE A 38 -4.27 -6.88 2.94
N ALA A 39 -3.56 -8.01 2.84
CA ALA A 39 -2.86 -8.39 1.62
C ALA A 39 -3.80 -8.51 0.41
N SER A 40 -5.01 -9.02 0.61
CA SER A 40 -6.06 -9.06 -0.41
C SER A 40 -6.54 -7.66 -0.80
N GLN A 41 -6.81 -6.78 0.18
CA GLN A 41 -7.28 -5.42 -0.07
C GLN A 41 -6.24 -4.53 -0.76
N VAL A 42 -4.98 -4.59 -0.35
CA VAL A 42 -3.91 -3.78 -0.97
C VAL A 42 -3.55 -4.25 -2.38
N GLY A 43 -3.91 -5.48 -2.74
CA GLY A 43 -3.76 -6.01 -4.09
C GLY A 43 -4.82 -5.53 -5.08
N GLN A 44 -5.90 -4.90 -4.62
CA GLN A 44 -7.01 -4.47 -5.48
C GLN A 44 -6.67 -3.21 -6.31
N THR A 45 -7.34 -3.06 -7.46
CA THR A 45 -7.16 -1.84 -8.27
C THR A 45 -7.89 -0.70 -7.58
N PRO A 46 -7.55 0.57 -7.81
CA PRO A 46 -8.36 1.69 -7.33
C PRO A 46 -9.86 1.55 -7.65
N GLN A 47 -10.20 1.03 -8.84
CA GLN A 47 -11.58 0.73 -9.24
C GLN A 47 -12.19 -0.45 -8.47
N GLY A 48 -11.41 -1.52 -8.24
CA GLY A 48 -11.84 -2.70 -7.49
C GLY A 48 -12.04 -2.42 -6.00
N TRP A 49 -11.22 -1.53 -5.43
CA TRP A 49 -11.30 -1.09 -4.05
C TRP A 49 -12.53 -0.23 -3.78
N ASN A 50 -12.78 0.78 -4.62
CA ASN A 50 -13.98 1.60 -4.53
C ASN A 50 -14.35 2.26 -5.86
N SER A 51 -15.35 1.72 -6.55
CA SER A 51 -15.80 2.21 -7.85
C SER A 51 -16.33 3.65 -7.81
N SER A 52 -16.97 4.05 -6.71
CA SER A 52 -17.58 5.38 -6.57
C SER A 52 -16.52 6.47 -6.41
N ILE A 53 -15.54 6.23 -5.53
CA ILE A 53 -14.40 7.14 -5.33
C ILE A 53 -13.56 7.19 -6.60
N PHE A 54 -13.31 6.03 -7.22
CA PHE A 54 -12.59 5.97 -8.50
C PHE A 54 -13.26 6.84 -9.57
N SER A 55 -14.58 6.67 -9.74
CA SER A 55 -15.35 7.44 -10.72
C SER A 55 -15.32 8.94 -10.39
N LEU A 56 -15.37 9.33 -9.11
CA LEU A 56 -15.23 10.72 -8.70
C LEU A 56 -13.87 11.30 -9.11
N ILE A 57 -12.78 10.58 -8.82
CA ILE A 57 -11.42 11.02 -9.16
C ILE A 57 -11.23 11.09 -10.68
N GLN A 58 -11.73 10.10 -11.42
CA GLN A 58 -11.67 10.08 -12.89
C GLN A 58 -12.42 11.28 -13.47
N ASN A 59 -13.65 11.54 -13.01
CA ASN A 59 -14.42 12.70 -13.47
C ASN A 59 -13.72 14.03 -13.18
N LEU A 60 -13.09 14.18 -12.01
CA LEU A 60 -12.29 15.36 -11.69
C LEU A 60 -11.07 15.49 -12.60
N SER A 61 -10.38 14.38 -12.89
CA SER A 61 -9.26 14.35 -13.82
C SER A 61 -9.68 14.85 -15.20
N ASP A 62 -10.73 14.24 -15.75
CA ASP A 62 -11.17 14.48 -17.13
C ASP A 62 -11.84 15.86 -17.30
N SER A 63 -12.58 16.31 -16.30
CA SER A 63 -13.38 17.54 -16.38
C SER A 63 -12.65 18.79 -15.91
N VAL A 64 -11.63 18.65 -15.05
CA VAL A 64 -10.96 19.79 -14.40
C VAL A 64 -9.46 19.77 -14.66
N ILE A 65 -8.78 18.67 -14.34
CA ILE A 65 -7.31 18.61 -14.38
C ILE A 65 -6.81 18.71 -15.83
N VAL A 66 -7.36 17.90 -16.74
CA VAL A 66 -6.94 17.89 -18.16
C VAL A 66 -7.20 19.26 -18.83
N PRO A 67 -8.39 19.89 -18.70
CA PRO A 67 -8.62 21.22 -19.27
C PRO A 67 -7.69 22.31 -18.72
N ILE A 68 -7.46 22.35 -17.41
CA ILE A 68 -6.57 23.35 -16.80
C ILE A 68 -5.12 23.16 -17.29
N ALA A 69 -4.64 21.91 -17.30
CA ALA A 69 -3.32 21.60 -17.82
C ALA A 69 -3.19 21.95 -19.31
N GLY A 70 -4.23 21.72 -20.11
CA GLY A 70 -4.29 22.13 -21.52
C GLY A 70 -4.15 23.64 -21.72
N MET A 71 -4.81 24.45 -20.88
CA MET A 71 -4.67 25.91 -20.91
C MET A 71 -3.25 26.36 -20.57
N ILE A 72 -2.65 25.78 -19.52
CA ILE A 72 -1.28 26.12 -19.09
C ILE A 72 -0.28 25.74 -20.19
N ILE A 73 -0.38 24.55 -20.77
CA ILE A 73 0.49 24.11 -21.87
C ILE A 73 0.36 25.03 -23.07
N THR A 74 -0.87 25.41 -23.43
CA THR A 74 -1.10 26.34 -24.54
C THR A 74 -0.39 27.66 -24.30
N PHE A 75 -0.48 28.21 -23.09
CA PHE A 75 0.22 29.44 -22.73
C PHE A 75 1.75 29.31 -22.85
N VAL A 76 2.32 28.23 -22.31
CA VAL A 76 3.76 27.96 -22.37
C VAL A 76 4.25 27.79 -23.81
N LEU A 77 3.52 27.03 -24.63
CA LEU A 77 3.87 26.80 -26.03
C LEU A 77 3.75 28.05 -26.90
N CYS A 78 2.77 28.91 -26.63
CA CYS A 78 2.63 30.20 -27.31
C CYS A 78 3.79 31.14 -26.95
N TYR A 79 4.16 31.20 -25.67
CA TYR A 79 5.32 31.98 -25.22
C TYR A 79 6.61 31.51 -25.90
N GLU A 80 6.85 30.21 -25.92
CA GLU A 80 8.04 29.61 -26.55
C GLU A 80 8.09 29.87 -28.06
N LEU A 81 6.94 29.80 -28.76
CA LEU A 81 6.86 30.12 -30.19
C LEU A 81 7.20 31.58 -30.47
N ILE A 82 6.64 32.51 -29.70
CA ILE A 82 6.90 33.95 -29.85
C ILE A 82 8.39 34.24 -29.60
N SER A 83 8.97 33.69 -28.53
CA SER A 83 10.38 33.85 -28.21
C SER A 83 11.27 33.31 -29.33
N MET A 84 10.98 32.11 -29.85
CA MET A 84 11.70 31.51 -30.98
C MET A 84 11.67 32.39 -32.24
N LEU A 85 10.51 32.95 -32.58
CA LEU A 85 10.34 33.83 -33.74
C LEU A 85 11.01 35.20 -33.54
N THR A 86 11.02 35.72 -32.32
CA THR A 86 11.56 37.04 -31.99
C THR A 86 13.09 37.03 -31.88
N GLU A 87 13.68 35.97 -31.32
CA GLU A 87 15.15 35.83 -31.22
C GLU A 87 15.81 35.57 -32.58
N LYS A 88 15.12 34.89 -33.51
CA LYS A 88 15.62 34.64 -34.88
C LYS A 88 15.16 35.67 -35.92
N ASN A 89 14.96 36.93 -35.52
CA ASN A 89 14.53 38.02 -36.42
C ASN A 89 15.65 38.50 -37.38
N ASN A 90 16.20 37.56 -38.14
CA ASN A 90 17.00 37.78 -39.33
C ASN A 90 16.79 36.56 -40.23
N MET A 91 15.69 36.53 -41.01
CA MET A 91 15.21 35.43 -41.88
C MET A 91 16.24 34.98 -42.95
N HIS A 92 17.43 34.61 -42.54
CA HIS A 92 18.53 34.22 -43.40
C HIS A 92 18.91 32.75 -43.23
N ASP A 93 18.62 32.14 -42.06
CA ASP A 93 18.76 30.70 -41.83
C ASP A 93 17.65 30.18 -40.89
N ILE A 94 16.45 30.00 -41.44
CA ILE A 94 15.35 29.33 -40.74
C ILE A 94 15.70 27.84 -40.61
N ASP A 95 16.31 27.51 -39.47
CA ASP A 95 16.67 26.15 -39.11
C ASP A 95 15.40 25.29 -38.91
N THR A 96 15.00 24.55 -39.94
CA THR A 96 13.80 23.70 -39.96
C THR A 96 13.80 22.69 -38.80
N TRP A 97 14.99 22.33 -38.33
CA TRP A 97 15.19 21.47 -37.16
C TRP A 97 14.63 22.06 -35.86
N MET A 98 14.64 23.39 -35.70
CA MET A 98 14.11 24.07 -34.52
C MET A 98 12.58 23.95 -34.45
N PHE A 99 11.90 24.13 -35.58
CA PHE A 99 10.46 23.94 -35.68
C PHE A 99 10.05 22.47 -35.46
N PHE A 100 10.81 21.53 -36.02
CA PHE A 100 10.56 20.11 -35.77
C PHE A 100 10.61 19.77 -34.27
N LYS A 101 11.63 20.24 -33.55
CA LYS A 101 11.74 20.07 -32.09
C LYS A 101 10.57 20.69 -31.35
N TYR A 102 10.11 21.87 -31.76
CA TYR A 102 8.94 22.52 -31.17
C TYR A 102 7.66 21.70 -31.36
N PHE A 103 7.37 21.25 -32.58
CA PHE A 103 6.19 20.42 -32.86
C PHE A 103 6.24 19.09 -32.12
N PHE A 104 7.42 18.46 -32.07
CA PHE A 104 7.62 17.23 -31.31
C PHE A 104 7.38 17.45 -29.81
N LYS A 105 7.91 18.54 -29.25
CA LYS A 105 7.70 18.92 -27.84
C LYS A 105 6.22 19.18 -27.54
N MET A 106 5.52 19.94 -28.40
CA MET A 106 4.07 20.16 -28.28
C MET A 106 3.32 18.82 -28.28
N TRP A 107 3.60 17.96 -29.25
CA TRP A 107 2.92 16.68 -29.40
C TRP A 107 3.09 15.81 -28.16
N ILE A 108 4.32 15.69 -27.64
CA ILE A 108 4.60 14.97 -26.39
C ILE A 108 3.87 15.60 -25.21
N ALA A 109 3.90 16.92 -25.06
CA ALA A 109 3.29 17.61 -23.93
C ALA A 109 1.76 17.39 -23.88
N VAL A 110 1.10 17.51 -25.03
CA VAL A 110 -0.34 17.23 -25.14
C VAL A 110 -0.62 15.76 -24.86
N TRP A 111 0.17 14.85 -25.44
CA TRP A 111 -0.01 13.42 -25.23
C TRP A 111 0.11 13.02 -23.76
N PHE A 112 1.10 13.56 -23.03
CA PHE A 112 1.26 13.28 -21.60
C PHE A 112 0.06 13.75 -20.77
N VAL A 113 -0.42 14.97 -21.02
CA VAL A 113 -1.58 15.50 -20.27
C VAL A 113 -2.86 14.77 -20.61
N SER A 114 -3.10 14.45 -21.88
CA SER A 114 -4.27 13.67 -22.31
C SER A 114 -4.28 12.24 -21.76
N ASN A 115 -3.11 11.69 -21.40
CA ASN A 115 -2.99 10.33 -20.86
C ASN A 115 -2.60 10.32 -19.37
N ALA A 116 -2.69 11.45 -18.65
CA ALA A 116 -2.24 11.54 -17.27
C ALA A 116 -2.91 10.50 -16.37
N PHE A 117 -4.23 10.34 -16.48
CA PHE A 117 -4.99 9.34 -15.72
C PHE A 117 -4.60 7.91 -16.10
N THR A 118 -4.44 7.64 -17.40
CA THR A 118 -3.99 6.32 -17.90
C THR A 118 -2.60 5.95 -17.37
N ILE A 119 -1.68 6.91 -17.33
CA ILE A 119 -0.34 6.71 -16.75
C ILE A 119 -0.44 6.41 -15.26
N THR A 120 -1.27 7.16 -14.53
CA THR A 120 -1.52 6.87 -13.10
C THR A 120 -2.04 5.45 -12.91
N MET A 121 -2.97 4.98 -13.76
CA MET A 121 -3.48 3.61 -13.68
C MET A 121 -2.40 2.57 -13.98
N ALA A 122 -1.52 2.80 -14.95
CA ALA A 122 -0.40 1.92 -15.23
C ALA A 122 0.56 1.80 -14.03
N ILE A 123 0.76 2.87 -13.25
CA ILE A 123 1.55 2.82 -12.00
C ILE A 123 0.87 1.92 -10.97
N PHE A 124 -0.46 2.04 -10.82
CA PHE A 124 -1.21 1.14 -9.95
C PHE A 124 -1.08 -0.32 -10.40
N ASP A 125 -1.17 -0.61 -11.69
CA ASP A 125 -1.01 -1.98 -12.21
C ASP A 125 0.36 -2.58 -11.88
N VAL A 126 1.44 -1.78 -11.98
CA VAL A 126 2.78 -2.20 -11.56
C VAL A 126 2.82 -2.43 -10.05
N GLY A 127 2.21 -1.54 -9.26
CA GLY A 127 2.09 -1.69 -7.81
C GLY A 127 1.37 -2.97 -7.43
N GLN A 128 0.26 -3.29 -8.09
CA GLN A 128 -0.48 -4.53 -7.89
C GLN A 128 0.34 -5.77 -8.22
N ASN A 129 1.11 -5.77 -9.32
CA ASN A 129 1.98 -6.88 -9.65
C ASN A 129 3.02 -7.12 -8.54
N VAL A 130 3.57 -6.06 -7.95
CA VAL A 130 4.49 -6.17 -6.80
C VAL A 130 3.76 -6.71 -5.56
N VAL A 131 2.59 -6.16 -5.23
CA VAL A 131 1.80 -6.59 -4.07
C VAL A 131 1.34 -8.04 -4.21
N ASN A 132 0.88 -8.48 -5.38
CA ASN A 132 0.46 -9.86 -5.64
C ASN A 132 1.62 -10.85 -5.46
N ARG A 133 2.84 -10.45 -5.83
CA ARG A 133 4.05 -11.25 -5.57
C ARG A 133 4.38 -11.28 -4.08
N ALA A 134 4.22 -10.15 -3.37
CA ALA A 134 4.45 -10.07 -1.94
C ALA A 134 3.38 -10.82 -1.12
N ALA A 135 2.12 -10.85 -1.58
CA ALA A 135 1.04 -11.60 -0.95
C ALA A 135 1.33 -13.12 -0.93
N GLY A 136 2.05 -13.63 -1.94
CA GLY A 136 2.56 -15.01 -1.95
C GLY A 136 3.55 -15.30 -0.80
N VAL A 137 4.36 -14.31 -0.40
CA VAL A 137 5.26 -14.40 0.76
C VAL A 137 4.50 -14.27 2.07
N ILE A 138 3.53 -13.34 2.15
CA ILE A 138 2.72 -13.11 3.35
C ILE A 138 1.96 -14.38 3.74
N ASN A 139 1.33 -15.04 2.79
CA ASN A 139 0.53 -16.26 3.04
C ASN A 139 1.38 -17.50 3.37
N GLN A 140 2.68 -17.51 3.09
CA GLN A 140 3.53 -18.69 3.28
C GLN A 140 4.60 -18.54 4.37
N GLN A 141 5.14 -17.33 4.57
CA GLN A 141 6.30 -17.10 5.43
C GLN A 141 6.00 -16.13 6.59
N THR A 142 4.93 -15.33 6.51
CA THR A 142 4.53 -14.39 7.56
C THR A 142 3.43 -14.94 8.46
N ALA A 143 2.75 -16.01 8.05
CA ALA A 143 1.80 -16.72 8.89
C ALA A 143 2.50 -17.21 10.16
N ILE A 144 2.04 -16.75 11.31
CA ILE A 144 2.54 -17.18 12.61
C ILE A 144 2.17 -18.66 12.75
N ASN A 145 3.17 -19.54 12.91
CA ASN A 145 2.94 -20.94 13.24
C ASN A 145 2.50 -21.03 14.71
N ILE A 146 1.18 -21.00 14.89
CA ILE A 146 0.52 -20.94 16.19
C ILE A 146 0.98 -22.12 17.07
N ASP A 147 1.04 -23.34 16.54
CA ASP A 147 1.45 -24.52 17.30
C ASP A 147 2.87 -24.37 17.89
N SER A 148 3.83 -23.89 17.09
CA SER A 148 5.21 -23.69 17.53
C SER A 148 5.36 -22.56 18.56
N VAL A 149 4.59 -21.49 18.40
CA VAL A 149 4.62 -20.33 19.29
C VAL A 149 3.93 -20.66 20.61
N ILE A 150 2.78 -21.34 20.57
CA ILE A 150 2.07 -21.80 21.77
C ILE A 150 2.94 -22.75 22.58
N THR A 151 3.58 -23.75 21.94
CA THR A 151 4.48 -24.68 22.62
C THR A 151 5.65 -23.94 23.31
N SER A 152 6.22 -22.93 22.63
CA SER A 152 7.31 -22.12 23.19
C SER A 152 6.84 -21.22 24.34
N MET A 153 5.62 -20.68 24.24
CA MET A 153 5.00 -19.84 25.27
C MET A 153 4.58 -20.66 26.50
N GLU A 154 4.06 -21.87 26.31
CA GLU A 154 3.76 -22.81 27.38
C GLU A 154 5.05 -23.17 28.15
N THR A 155 6.13 -23.48 27.44
CA THR A 155 7.44 -23.72 28.05
C THR A 155 7.95 -22.50 28.84
N ALA A 156 7.73 -21.28 28.33
CA ALA A 156 8.10 -20.07 29.05
C ALA A 156 7.23 -19.86 30.32
N MET A 157 5.91 -20.07 30.21
CA MET A 157 4.96 -19.94 31.31
C MET A 157 5.17 -20.98 32.43
N GLU A 158 5.70 -22.16 32.11
CA GLU A 158 6.11 -23.16 33.11
C GLU A 158 7.19 -22.61 34.06
N SER A 159 8.05 -21.71 33.58
CA SER A 159 9.13 -21.10 34.37
C SER A 159 8.74 -19.83 35.14
N MET A 160 7.54 -19.29 34.90
CA MET A 160 7.07 -18.04 35.51
C MET A 160 6.44 -18.26 36.89
N GLU A 161 6.48 -17.25 37.75
CA GLU A 161 5.73 -17.31 39.00
C GLU A 161 4.23 -17.10 38.76
N ILE A 162 3.37 -17.62 39.66
CA ILE A 162 1.92 -17.44 39.56
C ILE A 162 1.52 -15.96 39.48
N GLY A 163 2.20 -15.09 40.23
CA GLY A 163 1.95 -13.65 40.20
C GLY A 163 2.18 -13.04 38.81
N GLU A 164 3.20 -13.51 38.09
CA GLU A 164 3.51 -13.08 36.73
C GLU A 164 2.49 -13.62 35.72
N LEU A 165 2.04 -14.87 35.89
CA LEU A 165 0.99 -15.47 35.06
C LEU A 165 -0.36 -14.75 35.22
N ILE A 166 -0.69 -14.26 36.41
CA ILE A 166 -1.90 -13.46 36.63
C ILE A 166 -1.84 -12.15 35.83
N ILE A 167 -0.68 -11.49 35.79
CA ILE A 167 -0.50 -10.24 35.02
C ILE A 167 -0.63 -10.50 33.53
N LEU A 168 -0.11 -11.64 33.05
CA LEU A 168 -0.19 -12.04 31.64
C LEU A 168 -1.60 -12.47 31.20
N ALA A 169 -2.41 -12.97 32.14
CA ALA A 169 -3.79 -13.38 31.88
C ALA A 169 -4.83 -12.23 31.89
N LEU A 170 -4.41 -11.02 32.30
CA LEU A 170 -5.24 -9.80 32.36
C LEU A 170 -5.17 -9.00 31.05
#